data_AF-A0AAU4KGD0-F1
#
_entry.id   AF-A0AAU4KGD0-F1
#
_cell.length_a   1.000
_cell.length_b   1.000
_cell.length_c   1.000
_cell.angle_alpha   90.00
_cell.angle_beta   90.00
_cell.angle_gamma   90.00
#
_symmetry.space_group_name_H-M   'P 1'
#
loop_
_entity.id
_entity.type
_entity.pdbx_description
1 polymer ?
#
loop_
_entity_poly.entity_id
_entity_poly.type
_entity_poly.pdbx_seq_one_letter_code
_entity_poly.pdbx_strand_id
1 'polypeptide(L)'
;MPKVYARRRLSILAGITGLIAMASVFTGPTASAALPTPVSAATARTYLASLSVATESRTGYDRDLFPTWITISGTCNTREYILKRDGSNVVTDSACASTSGSWYSVYDGATWTAASDVDIDHLVPLAEAWDSGASAWTTAQRQAFANDVTRPQLLAVTDNVNQSKGDQDPATWMPSRTAYACTYVRAWVQVKYYYNLKIDSAEKTKLSSVLAGC
;
A
#
# COMPACT_ATOMS: atom_id res chain seq x y z
N MET A 1 -43.64 59.65 -62.54
CA MET A 1 -43.23 58.39 -63.24
C MET A 1 -41.71 58.30 -63.16
N PRO A 2 -41.06 57.14 -62.96
CA PRO A 2 -41.33 56.03 -62.05
C PRO A 2 -40.06 55.64 -61.22
N LYS A 3 -40.20 54.56 -60.42
CA LYS A 3 -39.16 53.64 -59.91
C LYS A 3 -38.54 53.88 -58.52
N VAL A 4 -39.22 53.27 -57.54
CA VAL A 4 -38.74 52.47 -56.40
C VAL A 4 -37.27 52.04 -56.47
N TYR A 5 -36.54 52.15 -55.35
CA TYR A 5 -35.66 51.08 -54.86
C TYR A 5 -35.56 51.06 -53.33
N ALA A 6 -35.88 49.90 -52.77
CA ALA A 6 -35.82 49.57 -51.36
C ALA A 6 -34.38 49.52 -50.83
N ARG A 7 -34.16 49.92 -49.57
CA ARG A 7 -32.98 49.49 -48.80
C ARG A 7 -33.41 48.82 -47.49
N ARG A 8 -33.12 47.52 -47.46
CA ARG A 8 -33.28 46.59 -46.34
C ARG A 8 -32.51 47.09 -45.11
N ARG A 9 -33.15 46.99 -43.95
CA ARG A 9 -32.49 47.10 -42.64
C ARG A 9 -31.64 45.83 -42.41
N LEU A 10 -30.34 45.98 -42.17
CA LEU A 10 -29.49 44.92 -41.67
C LEU A 10 -29.73 44.79 -40.16
N SER A 11 -30.29 43.66 -39.73
CA SER A 11 -30.28 43.25 -38.33
C SER A 11 -28.95 42.55 -38.05
N ILE A 12 -28.13 43.11 -37.17
CA ILE A 12 -26.92 42.46 -36.65
C ILE A 12 -27.37 41.60 -35.46
N LEU A 13 -27.45 40.28 -35.65
CA LEU A 13 -27.46 39.32 -34.54
C LEU A 13 -26.02 39.03 -34.15
N ALA A 14 -25.60 39.50 -32.96
CA ALA A 14 -24.37 39.06 -32.32
C ALA A 14 -24.62 37.66 -31.72
N GLY A 15 -24.08 36.63 -32.37
CA GLY A 15 -24.06 35.27 -31.82
C GLY A 15 -22.98 35.14 -30.76
N ILE A 16 -23.39 34.95 -29.50
CA ILE A 16 -22.48 34.56 -28.40
C ILE A 16 -22.35 33.03 -28.49
N THR A 17 -21.27 32.54 -29.09
CA THR A 17 -20.88 31.13 -28.97
C THR A 17 -20.17 30.93 -27.64
N GLY A 18 -20.88 30.44 -26.63
CA GLY A 18 -20.28 29.95 -25.39
C GLY A 18 -19.57 28.62 -25.64
N LEU A 19 -18.25 28.58 -25.48
CA LEU A 19 -17.51 27.33 -25.35
C LEU A 19 -17.83 26.71 -23.99
N ILE A 20 -18.63 25.64 -23.98
CA ILE A 20 -18.74 24.76 -22.81
C ILE A 20 -17.53 23.82 -22.89
N ALA A 21 -16.49 24.11 -22.10
CA ALA A 21 -15.42 23.14 -21.87
C ALA A 21 -16.00 21.97 -21.06
N MET A 22 -16.29 20.86 -21.74
CA MET A 22 -16.63 19.62 -21.05
C MET A 22 -15.37 19.09 -20.36
N ALA A 23 -15.28 19.31 -19.04
CA ALA A 23 -14.34 18.60 -18.19
C ALA A 23 -14.79 17.14 -18.11
N SER A 24 -14.22 16.30 -18.97
CA SER A 24 -14.36 14.85 -18.87
C SER A 24 -13.74 14.39 -17.55
N VAL A 25 -14.58 14.15 -16.54
CA VAL A 25 -14.15 13.47 -15.32
C VAL A 25 -13.88 12.02 -15.71
N PHE A 26 -12.62 11.68 -15.96
CA PHE A 26 -12.21 10.29 -16.16
C PHE A 26 -12.42 9.53 -14.86
N THR A 27 -13.58 8.89 -14.71
CA THR A 27 -13.84 7.87 -13.69
C THR A 27 -13.19 6.54 -14.14
N GLY A 28 -11.87 6.55 -14.30
CA GLY A 28 -11.11 5.30 -14.38
C GLY A 28 -11.12 4.63 -13.01
N PRO A 29 -11.02 3.29 -12.91
CA PRO A 29 -10.76 2.65 -11.63
C PRO A 29 -9.47 3.28 -11.06
N THR A 30 -9.59 3.92 -9.89
CA THR A 30 -8.41 4.35 -9.15
C THR A 30 -7.60 3.10 -8.87
N ALA A 31 -6.35 3.07 -9.36
CA ALA A 31 -5.40 2.06 -8.93
C ALA A 31 -5.45 2.00 -7.41
N SER A 32 -5.62 0.80 -6.86
CA SER A 32 -5.64 0.56 -5.42
C SER A 32 -4.65 -0.56 -5.17
N ALA A 33 -3.63 -0.32 -4.34
CA ALA A 33 -2.82 -1.41 -3.84
C ALA A 33 -3.75 -2.46 -3.18
N ALA A 34 -3.55 -3.73 -3.50
CA ALA A 34 -4.42 -4.82 -3.11
C ALA A 34 -3.78 -5.60 -1.95
N LEU A 35 -3.50 -4.91 -0.84
CA LEU A 35 -3.19 -5.61 0.41
C LEU A 35 -4.38 -6.54 0.73
N PRO A 36 -4.15 -7.84 1.03
CA PRO A 36 -5.22 -8.73 1.47
C PRO A 36 -6.05 -8.07 2.56
N THR A 37 -7.39 -8.10 2.44
CA THR A 37 -8.27 -7.36 3.36
C THR A 37 -8.02 -7.82 4.80
N PRO A 38 -7.61 -6.91 5.71
CA PRO A 38 -7.34 -7.30 7.08
C PRO A 38 -8.61 -7.73 7.83
N VAL A 39 -8.47 -8.51 8.91
CA VAL A 39 -9.57 -8.85 9.81
C VAL A 39 -10.33 -7.61 10.32
N SER A 40 -11.58 -7.77 10.74
CA SER A 40 -12.40 -6.66 11.25
C SER A 40 -11.72 -5.91 12.41
N ALA A 41 -12.09 -4.65 12.65
CA ALA A 41 -11.56 -3.88 13.79
C ALA A 41 -11.86 -4.57 15.14
N ALA A 42 -13.03 -5.17 15.30
CA ALA A 42 -13.39 -5.94 16.49
C ALA A 42 -12.45 -7.15 16.68
N THR A 43 -12.21 -7.92 15.62
CA THR A 43 -11.26 -9.05 15.66
C THR A 43 -9.84 -8.59 15.94
N ALA A 44 -9.39 -7.49 15.32
CA ALA A 44 -8.07 -6.93 15.57
C ALA A 44 -7.91 -6.52 17.05
N ARG A 45 -8.92 -5.91 17.68
CA ARG A 45 -8.89 -5.60 19.11
C ARG A 45 -8.74 -6.86 19.98
N THR A 46 -9.44 -7.96 19.63
CA THR A 46 -9.28 -9.25 20.32
C THR A 46 -7.88 -9.83 20.14
N TYR A 47 -7.33 -9.80 18.94
CA TYR A 47 -5.96 -10.23 18.67
C TYR A 47 -4.94 -9.40 19.46
N LEU A 48 -5.04 -8.06 19.41
CA LEU A 48 -4.16 -7.15 20.14
C LEU A 48 -4.19 -7.39 21.65
N ALA A 49 -5.38 -7.67 22.22
CA ALA A 49 -5.50 -7.99 23.64
C ALA A 49 -4.72 -9.27 24.01
N SER A 50 -4.69 -10.26 23.12
CA SER A 50 -3.99 -11.54 23.31
C SER A 50 -2.48 -11.51 23.06
N LEU A 51 -1.97 -10.49 22.35
CA LEU A 51 -0.53 -10.37 22.07
C LEU A 51 0.27 -10.14 23.36
N SER A 52 1.36 -10.89 23.49
CA SER A 52 2.30 -10.80 24.62
C SER A 52 3.13 -9.53 24.52
N VAL A 53 3.18 -8.78 25.62
CA VAL A 53 3.99 -7.55 25.72
C VAL A 53 5.39 -7.90 26.19
N ALA A 54 6.42 -7.43 25.46
CA ALA A 54 7.81 -7.59 25.85
C ALA A 54 8.69 -6.47 25.29
N THR A 55 9.87 -6.30 25.86
CA THR A 55 10.90 -5.44 25.29
C THR A 55 11.49 -6.06 24.02
N GLU A 56 11.69 -5.23 23.02
CA GLU A 56 12.36 -5.54 21.76
C GLU A 56 13.86 -5.78 21.92
N SER A 57 14.45 -6.60 21.04
CA SER A 57 15.90 -6.82 21.01
C SER A 57 16.43 -7.10 19.62
N ARG A 58 17.24 -6.15 19.10
CA ARG A 58 17.91 -6.23 17.79
C ARG A 58 19.19 -7.07 17.78
N THR A 59 19.59 -7.61 18.92
CA THR A 59 20.87 -8.35 19.01
C THR A 59 20.88 -9.53 18.02
N GLY A 60 21.94 -9.60 17.22
CA GLY A 60 22.16 -10.67 16.25
C GLY A 60 21.30 -10.59 14.99
N TYR A 61 20.54 -9.51 14.80
CA TYR A 61 19.79 -9.33 13.56
C TYR A 61 20.73 -9.20 12.36
N ASP A 62 20.40 -9.96 11.33
CA ASP A 62 20.96 -9.83 10.00
C ASP A 62 19.81 -10.08 9.00
N ARG A 63 19.66 -9.16 8.04
CA ARG A 63 18.60 -9.22 7.04
C ARG A 63 18.70 -10.48 6.19
N ASP A 64 19.91 -10.98 5.94
CA ASP A 64 20.14 -12.16 5.10
C ASP A 64 19.61 -13.46 5.75
N LEU A 65 19.28 -13.43 7.04
CA LEU A 65 18.60 -14.52 7.74
C LEU A 65 17.13 -14.68 7.31
N PHE A 66 16.57 -13.73 6.54
CA PHE A 66 15.23 -13.77 5.96
C PHE A 66 15.32 -13.92 4.43
N PRO A 67 15.41 -15.15 3.90
CA PRO A 67 15.51 -15.35 2.46
C PRO A 67 14.39 -14.66 1.69
N THR A 68 14.76 -13.70 0.86
CA THR A 68 13.87 -12.97 -0.05
C THR A 68 14.62 -12.72 -1.37
N TRP A 69 13.95 -12.55 -2.50
CA TRP A 69 12.56 -12.92 -2.80
C TRP A 69 12.57 -14.30 -3.46
N ILE A 70 11.81 -15.27 -2.93
CA ILE A 70 11.77 -16.61 -3.51
C ILE A 70 10.80 -16.69 -4.69
N THR A 71 11.00 -17.64 -5.61
CA THR A 71 10.02 -17.97 -6.65
C THR A 71 8.80 -18.64 -6.03
N ILE A 72 7.62 -18.05 -6.21
CA ILE A 72 6.36 -18.56 -5.63
C ILE A 72 5.33 -19.01 -6.68
N SER A 73 5.47 -18.58 -7.94
CA SER A 73 4.56 -18.97 -9.01
C SER A 73 5.22 -18.84 -10.38
N GLY A 74 5.42 -19.95 -11.09
CA GLY A 74 6.07 -19.93 -12.40
C GLY A 74 7.47 -19.32 -12.33
N THR A 75 7.71 -18.26 -13.10
CA THR A 75 8.96 -17.46 -13.05
C THR A 75 8.87 -16.26 -12.08
N CYS A 76 7.70 -16.00 -11.49
CA CYS A 76 7.50 -14.86 -10.59
C CYS A 76 8.08 -15.16 -9.20
N ASN A 77 9.05 -14.34 -8.79
CA ASN A 77 9.38 -14.22 -7.38
C ASN A 77 8.30 -13.43 -6.62
N THR A 78 8.36 -13.47 -5.29
CA THR A 78 7.41 -12.77 -4.44
C THR A 78 7.30 -11.28 -4.77
N ARG A 79 8.42 -10.59 -5.06
CA ARG A 79 8.41 -9.16 -5.40
C ARG A 79 7.55 -8.89 -6.64
N GLU A 80 7.84 -9.60 -7.74
CA GLU A 80 7.11 -9.43 -9.00
C GLU A 80 5.66 -9.87 -8.88
N TYR A 81 5.38 -10.90 -8.06
CA TYR A 81 4.01 -11.28 -7.74
C TYR A 81 3.24 -10.13 -7.09
N ILE A 82 3.83 -9.45 -6.09
CA ILE A 82 3.16 -8.32 -5.42
C ILE A 82 3.01 -7.12 -6.35
N LEU A 83 4.03 -6.78 -7.14
CA LEU A 83 3.91 -5.71 -8.13
C LEU A 83 2.76 -5.97 -9.11
N LYS A 84 2.62 -7.20 -9.60
CA LYS A 84 1.52 -7.59 -10.48
C LYS A 84 0.16 -7.57 -9.78
N ARG A 85 0.10 -7.97 -8.50
CA ARG A 85 -1.13 -7.99 -7.69
C ARG A 85 -1.64 -6.58 -7.38
N ASP A 86 -0.74 -5.68 -7.00
CA ASP A 86 -1.08 -4.35 -6.49
C ASP A 86 -1.11 -3.27 -7.58
N GLY A 87 -0.52 -3.56 -8.74
CA GLY A 87 -0.53 -2.65 -9.88
C GLY A 87 -1.78 -2.78 -10.75
N SER A 88 -2.10 -1.72 -11.46
CA SER A 88 -3.13 -1.67 -12.50
C SER A 88 -2.50 -1.67 -13.88
N ASN A 89 -3.07 -2.46 -14.80
CA ASN A 89 -2.58 -2.64 -16.17
C ASN A 89 -1.09 -3.08 -16.24
N VAL A 90 -0.66 -3.92 -15.29
CA VAL A 90 0.72 -4.41 -15.24
C VAL A 90 0.98 -5.37 -16.40
N VAL A 91 2.00 -5.06 -17.20
CA VAL A 91 2.55 -5.97 -18.20
C VAL A 91 3.85 -6.54 -17.65
N THR A 92 4.03 -7.85 -17.76
CA THR A 92 5.24 -8.56 -17.33
C THR A 92 5.94 -9.21 -18.52
N ASP A 93 7.26 -9.30 -18.48
CA ASP A 93 8.04 -10.10 -19.44
C ASP A 93 8.02 -11.60 -19.11
N SER A 94 8.83 -12.40 -19.82
CA SER A 94 8.93 -13.85 -19.60
C SER A 94 9.59 -14.23 -18.27
N ALA A 95 10.38 -13.34 -17.67
CA ALA A 95 10.94 -13.48 -16.33
C ALA A 95 9.98 -12.99 -15.24
N CYS A 96 8.75 -12.61 -15.62
CA CYS A 96 7.74 -11.99 -14.76
C CYS A 96 8.11 -10.58 -14.27
N ALA A 97 9.18 -9.97 -14.78
CA ALA A 97 9.54 -8.61 -14.42
C ALA A 97 8.49 -7.63 -14.97
N SER A 98 8.02 -6.73 -14.10
CA SER A 98 7.05 -5.69 -14.49
C SER A 98 7.70 -4.70 -15.47
N THR A 99 7.23 -4.63 -16.71
CA THR A 99 7.77 -3.74 -17.75
C THR A 99 6.96 -2.45 -17.93
N SER A 100 5.69 -2.47 -17.54
CA SER A 100 4.83 -1.29 -17.47
C SER A 100 3.67 -1.55 -16.52
N GLY A 101 3.02 -0.48 -16.07
CA GLY A 101 1.87 -0.53 -15.18
C GLY A 101 1.65 0.80 -14.49
N SER A 102 0.79 0.79 -13.48
CA SER A 102 0.62 1.90 -12.55
C SER A 102 0.38 1.36 -11.14
N TRP A 103 0.96 1.99 -10.13
CA TRP A 103 0.90 1.56 -8.74
C TRP A 103 0.50 2.74 -7.86
N TYR A 104 -0.56 2.56 -7.09
CA TYR A 104 -1.03 3.53 -6.12
C TYR A 104 -0.47 3.19 -4.75
N SER A 105 0.30 4.10 -4.14
CA SER A 105 0.75 3.92 -2.77
C SER A 105 -0.32 4.36 -1.80
N VAL A 106 -0.79 3.41 -0.99
CA VAL A 106 -1.77 3.66 0.07
C VAL A 106 -1.22 4.52 1.21
N TYR A 107 0.12 4.63 1.33
CA TYR A 107 0.78 5.37 2.41
C TYR A 107 0.71 6.89 2.25
N ASP A 108 0.90 7.39 1.03
CA ASP A 108 0.96 8.82 0.70
C ASP A 108 -0.09 9.25 -0.36
N GLY A 109 -0.69 8.29 -1.07
CA GLY A 109 -1.69 8.53 -2.11
C GLY A 109 -1.11 8.88 -3.47
N ALA A 110 0.20 8.75 -3.64
CA ALA A 110 0.87 8.93 -4.92
C ALA A 110 0.58 7.76 -5.86
N THR A 111 0.64 8.03 -7.16
CA THR A 111 0.56 7.01 -8.21
C THR A 111 1.80 7.07 -9.07
N TRP A 112 2.45 5.93 -9.26
CA TRP A 112 3.70 5.78 -10.00
C TRP A 112 3.49 4.88 -11.21
N THR A 113 4.21 5.14 -12.30
CA THR A 113 4.20 4.30 -13.51
C THR A 113 5.55 3.63 -13.77
N ALA A 114 6.61 4.08 -13.10
CA ALA A 114 7.88 3.38 -13.09
C ALA A 114 7.92 2.42 -11.90
N ALA A 115 8.19 1.14 -12.16
CA ALA A 115 8.31 0.13 -11.10
C ALA A 115 9.53 0.35 -10.18
N SER A 116 10.44 1.25 -10.55
CA SER A 116 11.58 1.68 -9.72
C SER A 116 11.21 2.67 -8.62
N ASP A 117 10.10 3.40 -8.76
CA ASP A 117 9.62 4.36 -7.76
C ASP A 117 8.73 3.68 -6.69
N VAL A 118 8.67 2.35 -6.74
CA VAL A 118 7.79 1.51 -5.95
C VAL A 118 8.59 0.39 -5.31
N ASP A 119 8.49 0.31 -3.99
CA ASP A 119 9.00 -0.78 -3.18
C ASP A 119 7.90 -1.77 -2.80
N ILE A 120 8.29 -3.01 -2.54
CA ILE A 120 7.44 -3.96 -1.81
C ILE A 120 7.81 -3.87 -0.34
N ASP A 121 6.93 -3.23 0.44
CA ASP A 121 7.10 -3.12 1.89
C ASP A 121 6.72 -4.44 2.58
N HIS A 122 7.50 -4.78 3.60
CA HIS A 122 7.10 -5.70 4.65
C HIS A 122 6.33 -4.89 5.70
N LEU A 123 5.00 -4.98 5.69
CA LEU A 123 4.12 -4.20 6.56
C LEU A 123 4.62 -4.23 8.00
N VAL A 124 4.85 -5.42 8.56
CA VAL A 124 5.73 -5.62 9.72
C VAL A 124 7.16 -5.84 9.21
N PRO A 125 8.12 -4.91 9.42
CA PRO A 125 9.49 -5.04 8.94
C PRO A 125 10.18 -6.33 9.39
N LEU A 126 11.14 -6.82 8.61
CA LEU A 126 11.90 -8.04 8.95
C LEU A 126 12.66 -7.88 10.28
N ALA A 127 13.25 -6.71 10.49
CA ALA A 127 13.99 -6.42 11.71
C ALA A 127 13.05 -6.23 12.91
N GLU A 128 11.88 -5.64 12.70
CA GLU A 128 10.86 -5.53 13.73
C GLU A 128 10.29 -6.91 14.12
N ALA A 129 10.11 -7.81 13.15
CA ALA A 129 9.79 -9.20 13.45
C ALA A 129 10.90 -9.89 14.26
N TRP A 130 12.17 -9.62 13.96
CA TRP A 130 13.31 -10.13 14.73
C TRP A 130 13.24 -9.69 16.19
N ASP A 131 13.07 -8.39 16.40
CA ASP A 131 12.96 -7.74 17.71
C ASP A 131 11.81 -8.32 18.52
N SER A 132 10.72 -8.66 17.83
CA SER A 132 9.49 -9.23 18.38
C SER A 132 9.50 -10.75 18.56
N GLY A 133 10.60 -11.45 18.24
CA GLY A 133 10.77 -12.88 18.54
C GLY A 133 11.13 -13.78 17.36
N ALA A 134 11.21 -13.26 16.13
CA ALA A 134 11.67 -14.04 14.98
C ALA A 134 13.15 -14.42 15.04
N SER A 135 13.91 -13.85 15.98
CA SER A 135 15.27 -14.28 16.33
C SER A 135 15.33 -15.76 16.75
N ALA A 136 14.28 -16.29 17.36
CA ALA A 136 14.18 -17.69 17.77
C ALA A 136 13.68 -18.63 16.65
N TRP A 137 13.31 -18.09 15.49
CA TRP A 137 12.75 -18.89 14.41
C TRP A 137 13.83 -19.67 13.67
N THR A 138 13.40 -20.74 13.00
CA THR A 138 14.19 -21.39 11.95
C THR A 138 14.25 -20.49 10.70
N THR A 139 15.24 -20.70 9.85
CA THR A 139 15.33 -19.99 8.55
C THR A 139 14.08 -20.20 7.69
N ALA A 140 13.49 -21.40 7.70
CA ALA A 140 12.26 -21.69 6.96
C ALA A 140 11.07 -20.84 7.43
N GLN A 141 10.93 -20.62 8.75
CA GLN A 141 9.90 -19.73 9.30
C GLN A 141 10.13 -18.26 8.92
N ARG A 142 11.38 -17.79 8.98
CA ARG A 142 11.75 -16.44 8.51
C ARG A 142 11.49 -16.26 7.02
N GLN A 143 11.84 -17.23 6.19
CA GLN A 143 11.52 -17.22 4.76
C GLN A 143 10.01 -17.19 4.52
N ALA A 144 9.23 -17.99 5.26
CA ALA A 144 7.77 -18.01 5.15
C ALA A 144 7.15 -16.65 5.53
N PHE A 145 7.64 -15.99 6.57
CA PHE A 145 7.25 -14.63 6.94
C PHE A 145 7.59 -13.60 5.86
N ALA A 146 8.84 -13.63 5.38
CA ALA A 146 9.33 -12.65 4.44
C ALA A 146 8.70 -12.77 3.04
N ASN A 147 8.03 -13.88 2.75
CA ASN A 147 7.37 -14.13 1.46
C ASN A 147 5.85 -14.38 1.60
N ASP A 148 5.24 -13.93 2.70
CA ASP A 148 3.81 -14.15 2.94
C ASP A 148 2.93 -13.27 2.05
N VAL A 149 2.32 -13.88 1.04
CA VAL A 149 1.36 -13.24 0.13
C VAL A 149 -0.11 -13.49 0.52
N THR A 150 -0.36 -14.30 1.57
CA THR A 150 -1.71 -14.68 2.02
C THR A 150 -2.24 -13.73 3.08
N ARG A 151 -1.41 -13.34 4.06
CA ARG A 151 -1.74 -12.29 5.04
C ARG A 151 -1.39 -10.90 4.50
N PRO A 152 -1.89 -9.83 5.14
CA PRO A 152 -1.53 -8.46 4.79
C PRO A 152 -0.10 -8.08 5.21
N GLN A 153 0.90 -8.84 4.77
CA GLN A 153 2.31 -8.63 5.12
C GLN A 153 3.10 -7.90 4.03
N LEU A 154 2.71 -8.01 2.76
CA LEU A 154 3.43 -7.42 1.63
C LEU A 154 2.53 -6.50 0.82
N LEU A 155 3.02 -5.32 0.45
CA LEU A 155 2.33 -4.34 -0.40
C LEU A 155 3.27 -3.44 -1.18
N ALA A 156 2.84 -3.04 -2.39
CA ALA A 156 3.52 -2.04 -3.21
C ALA A 156 3.26 -0.61 -2.71
N VAL A 157 4.32 0.15 -2.42
CA VAL A 157 4.25 1.53 -1.89
C VAL A 157 5.37 2.40 -2.47
N THR A 158 5.25 3.73 -2.36
CA THR A 158 6.29 4.67 -2.78
C THR A 158 7.61 4.35 -2.07
N ASP A 159 8.70 4.28 -2.84
CA ASP A 159 10.03 3.88 -2.38
C ASP A 159 10.56 4.73 -1.20
N ASN A 160 10.54 6.05 -1.32
CA ASN A 160 11.08 6.96 -0.32
C ASN A 160 10.23 7.01 0.96
N VAL A 161 8.93 6.75 0.84
CA VAL A 161 8.01 6.61 1.99
C VAL A 161 8.31 5.31 2.74
N ASN A 162 8.57 4.22 2.00
CA ASN A 162 9.00 2.95 2.57
C ASN A 162 10.38 3.07 3.25
N GLN A 163 11.32 3.79 2.65
CA GLN A 163 12.61 4.09 3.26
C GLN A 163 12.47 4.95 4.53
N SER A 164 11.53 5.91 4.55
CA SER A 164 11.21 6.70 5.74
C SER A 164 10.59 5.87 6.85
N LYS A 165 9.81 4.83 6.53
CA LYS A 165 9.31 3.84 7.50
C LYS A 165 10.45 3.00 8.05
N GLY A 166 11.31 2.48 7.17
CA GLY A 166 12.41 1.59 7.55
C GLY A 166 11.93 0.41 8.41
N ASP A 167 12.62 0.20 9.53
CA ASP A 167 12.29 -0.86 10.50
C ASP A 167 11.38 -0.38 11.64
N GLN A 168 10.74 0.79 11.51
CA GLN A 168 9.96 1.39 12.58
C GLN A 168 8.61 0.70 12.78
N ASP A 169 8.20 0.64 14.05
CA ASP A 169 6.91 0.17 14.50
C ASP A 169 5.82 1.29 14.40
N PRO A 170 4.53 0.96 14.59
CA PRO A 170 3.44 1.92 14.60
C PRO A 170 3.58 3.06 15.61
N ALA A 171 4.25 2.83 16.75
CA ALA A 171 4.46 3.88 17.74
C ALA A 171 5.35 5.00 17.20
N THR A 172 6.29 4.65 16.32
CA THR A 172 7.27 5.56 15.75
C THR A 172 6.86 6.08 14.36
N TRP A 173 6.27 5.22 13.52
CA TRP A 173 5.90 5.56 12.16
C TRP A 173 4.47 5.13 11.83
N MET A 174 3.73 5.99 11.15
CA MET A 174 2.42 5.68 10.59
C MET A 174 2.28 6.29 9.20
N PRO A 175 1.48 5.68 8.30
CA PRO A 175 1.16 6.28 7.01
C PRO A 175 0.62 7.71 7.17
N SER A 176 1.07 8.63 6.33
CA SER A 176 0.61 10.03 6.37
C SER A 176 -0.86 10.15 5.97
N ARG A 177 -1.36 9.22 5.14
CA ARG A 177 -2.78 9.09 4.84
C ARG A 177 -3.55 8.50 6.00
N THR A 178 -4.16 9.37 6.79
CA THR A 178 -5.02 9.01 7.93
C THR A 178 -6.19 8.09 7.53
N ALA A 179 -6.72 8.23 6.32
CA ALA A 179 -7.75 7.33 5.78
C ALA A 179 -7.30 5.86 5.69
N TYR A 180 -5.99 5.61 5.65
CA TYR A 180 -5.41 4.25 5.63
C TYR A 180 -5.03 3.73 7.03
N ALA A 181 -5.06 4.58 8.06
CA ALA A 181 -4.58 4.22 9.40
C ALA A 181 -5.30 3.00 9.99
N CYS A 182 -6.63 2.90 9.85
CA CYS A 182 -7.39 1.75 10.33
C CYS A 182 -6.99 0.45 9.63
N THR A 183 -6.84 0.47 8.29
CA THR A 183 -6.39 -0.71 7.55
C THR A 183 -4.99 -1.12 7.97
N TYR A 184 -4.07 -0.15 8.10
CA TYR A 184 -2.69 -0.38 8.51
C TYR A 184 -2.59 -1.08 9.88
N VAL A 185 -3.24 -0.55 10.92
CA VAL A 185 -3.14 -1.16 12.28
C VAL A 185 -3.85 -2.51 12.38
N ARG A 186 -4.94 -2.72 11.62
CA ARG A 186 -5.62 -4.02 11.56
C ARG A 186 -4.73 -5.07 10.89
N ALA A 187 -4.08 -4.70 9.79
CA ALA A 187 -3.11 -5.55 9.09
C ALA A 187 -1.94 -5.90 10.00
N TRP A 188 -1.37 -4.90 10.65
CA TRP A 188 -0.24 -5.04 11.56
C TRP A 188 -0.53 -6.03 12.68
N VAL A 189 -1.66 -5.85 13.38
CA VAL A 189 -2.09 -6.76 14.45
C VAL A 189 -2.36 -8.17 13.93
N GLN A 190 -2.98 -8.31 12.75
CA GLN A 190 -3.22 -9.62 12.15
C GLN A 190 -1.92 -10.38 11.86
N VAL A 191 -0.91 -9.69 11.32
CA VAL A 191 0.40 -10.29 11.06
C VAL A 191 1.08 -10.69 12.37
N LYS A 192 1.19 -9.78 13.33
CA LYS A 192 1.81 -10.06 14.64
C LYS A 192 1.13 -11.24 15.33
N TYR A 193 -0.21 -11.29 15.30
CA TYR A 193 -1.00 -12.38 15.88
C TYR A 193 -0.75 -13.71 15.17
N TYR A 194 -0.82 -13.74 13.84
CA TYR A 194 -0.64 -14.99 13.09
C TYR A 194 0.75 -15.59 13.31
N TYR A 195 1.79 -14.76 13.34
CA TYR A 195 3.17 -15.19 13.53
C TYR A 195 3.59 -15.35 14.99
N ASN A 196 2.67 -15.13 15.94
CA ASN A 196 2.96 -15.15 17.37
C ASN A 196 4.16 -14.24 17.74
N LEU A 197 4.21 -13.07 17.12
CA LEU A 197 5.19 -12.04 17.43
C LEU A 197 4.72 -11.25 18.66
N LYS A 198 5.67 -10.84 19.48
CA LYS A 198 5.42 -9.96 20.62
C LYS A 198 5.19 -8.53 20.14
N ILE A 199 4.74 -7.69 21.06
CA ILE A 199 4.62 -6.25 20.85
C ILE A 199 5.22 -5.52 22.04
N ASP A 200 5.77 -4.34 21.81
CA ASP A 200 6.20 -3.50 22.93
C ASP A 200 5.01 -2.70 23.53
N SER A 201 5.27 -1.99 24.64
CA SER A 201 4.23 -1.23 25.34
C SER A 201 3.78 0.03 24.59
N ALA A 202 4.69 0.72 23.90
CA ALA A 202 4.40 1.90 23.11
C ALA A 202 3.61 1.51 21.85
N GLU A 203 4.04 0.45 21.18
CA GLU A 203 3.38 -0.19 20.05
C GLU A 203 1.93 -0.57 20.42
N LYS A 204 1.74 -1.31 21.52
CA LYS A 204 0.41 -1.73 21.98
C LYS A 204 -0.50 -0.53 22.27
N THR A 205 0.04 0.51 22.89
CA THR A 205 -0.69 1.74 23.22
C THR A 205 -1.16 2.44 21.95
N LYS A 206 -0.25 2.60 20.97
CA LYS A 206 -0.55 3.22 19.70
C LYS A 206 -1.61 2.45 18.92
N LEU A 207 -1.43 1.13 18.77
CA LEU A 207 -2.36 0.26 18.07
C LEU A 207 -3.75 0.30 18.72
N SER A 208 -3.82 0.28 20.06
CA SER A 208 -5.08 0.36 20.80
C SER A 208 -5.80 1.69 20.56
N SER A 209 -5.05 2.81 20.57
CA SER A 209 -5.58 4.15 20.33
C SER A 209 -6.19 4.28 18.92
N VAL A 210 -5.47 3.84 17.89
CA VAL A 210 -5.96 3.91 16.51
C VAL A 210 -7.16 2.97 16.31
N LEU A 211 -7.10 1.74 16.84
CA LEU A 211 -8.21 0.77 16.74
C LEU A 211 -9.48 1.19 17.49
N ALA A 212 -9.40 2.10 18.45
CA ALA A 212 -10.58 2.65 19.11
C ALA A 212 -11.34 3.66 18.22
N GLY A 213 -10.63 4.29 17.28
CA GLY A 213 -11.21 5.16 16.24
C GLY A 213 -11.68 4.42 14.98
N CYS A 214 -11.50 3.09 14.97
CA CYS A 214 -12.04 2.16 13.98
C CYS A 214 -13.26 1.42 14.55
#